data_AF-A0A6I5C4R3-F1
#
_entry.id   AF-A0A6I5C4R3-F1
#
_cell.length_a   1.000
_cell.length_b   1.000
_cell.length_c   1.000
_cell.angle_alpha   90.00
_cell.angle_beta   90.00
_cell.angle_gamma   90.00
#
_symmetry.space_group_name_H-M   'P 1'
#
loop_
_entity.id
_entity.type
_entity.pdbx_description
1 polymer ?
#
loop_
_entity_poly.entity_id
_entity_poly.type
_entity_poly.pdbx_seq_one_letter_code
_entity_poly.pdbx_strand_id
1 'polypeptide(L)'
;VLPALALVAPTYVARGTLAEQEEWLDALLDQLAKAGAAHPEAPFALFVGMQWSCAQEEREALRRLRTLVGRARERLPRLPVCGLSLPGPGKPRTLNAAIEVAEALGCVGVGWVDDDVTLAEGCLARLVRDFLAAGCRGAMGATKVPHTKEFATSRLLARAKAVAAPATAYPHGCCILVATDVVSGGLPGRYVSDDGYVCFRLLDPDLPDPLARLRLVPDARCHYFVAGPAGETRRRIRRLLLNHLVDLADWPLPVARYYFRHVLFSGLWPLTGFDGSRGLRHGVRKAAIKWLYFAWFAGVGAELYLRGLAGRPLRRIEWAPYSAVRTPSPADQERR
;
A
#
# COMPACT_ATOMS: atom_id res chain seq x y z
N VAL A 1 9.34 6.93 27.62
CA VAL A 1 7.96 6.75 27.14
C VAL A 1 7.98 5.59 26.15
N LEU A 2 7.23 4.51 26.40
CA LEU A 2 7.13 3.41 25.44
C LEU A 2 6.41 3.90 24.17
N PRO A 3 6.84 3.53 22.96
CA PRO A 3 6.16 3.94 21.74
C PRO A 3 4.76 3.33 21.70
N ALA A 4 3.77 4.14 21.28
CA ALA A 4 2.42 3.68 21.03
C ALA A 4 2.26 3.21 19.59
N LEU A 5 2.97 3.84 18.64
CA LEU A 5 2.85 3.57 17.21
C LEU A 5 4.22 3.26 16.59
N ALA A 6 4.28 2.23 15.75
CA ALA A 6 5.45 1.95 14.91
C ALA A 6 5.20 2.47 13.49
N LEU A 7 6.08 3.30 12.94
CA LEU A 7 6.04 3.73 11.55
C LEU A 7 7.18 3.09 10.78
N VAL A 8 6.88 2.43 9.67
CA VAL A 8 7.85 1.79 8.78
C VAL A 8 8.03 2.62 7.51
N ALA A 9 9.29 2.86 7.18
CA ALA A 9 9.72 3.59 6.01
C ALA A 9 10.52 2.61 5.11
N PRO A 10 9.83 1.73 4.35
CA PRO A 10 10.48 0.75 3.49
C PRO A 10 11.04 1.40 2.21
N THR A 11 12.30 1.10 1.89
CA THR A 11 12.95 1.42 0.61
C THR A 11 13.94 0.31 0.22
N TYR A 12 14.63 0.46 -0.91
CA TYR A 12 15.62 -0.50 -1.43
C TYR A 12 16.77 0.22 -2.12
N VAL A 13 17.94 -0.42 -2.20
CA VAL A 13 19.18 0.21 -2.69
C VAL A 13 19.04 0.77 -4.10
N ALA A 14 18.43 0.00 -5.00
CA ALA A 14 18.23 0.39 -6.40
C ALA A 14 17.05 1.35 -6.62
N ARG A 15 16.42 1.89 -5.56
CA ARG A 15 15.26 2.79 -5.69
C ARG A 15 15.63 4.12 -6.35
N GLY A 16 16.76 4.66 -5.93
CA GLY A 16 17.25 5.98 -6.27
C GLY A 16 18.61 6.22 -5.64
N THR A 17 19.07 7.45 -5.77
CA THR A 17 20.26 7.95 -5.09
C THR A 17 20.03 8.07 -3.58
N LEU A 18 21.11 8.15 -2.81
CA LEU A 18 21.01 8.43 -1.37
C LEU A 18 20.34 9.79 -1.10
N ALA A 19 20.65 10.82 -1.90
CA ALA A 19 20.08 12.15 -1.75
C ALA A 19 18.54 12.14 -1.92
N GLU A 20 18.01 11.40 -2.89
CA GLU A 20 16.55 11.24 -3.06
C GLU A 20 15.91 10.51 -1.87
N GLN A 21 16.61 9.53 -1.29
CA GLN A 21 16.15 8.83 -0.09
C GLN A 21 16.21 9.73 1.15
N GLU A 22 17.20 10.60 1.26
CA GLU A 22 17.31 11.61 2.32
C GLU A 22 16.18 12.64 2.21
N GLU A 23 15.90 13.17 1.02
CA GLU A 23 14.81 14.12 0.78
C GLU A 23 13.44 13.52 1.13
N TRP A 24 13.19 12.28 0.71
CA TRP A 24 11.96 11.58 1.08
C TRP A 24 11.85 11.34 2.59
N LEU A 25 12.93 10.87 3.23
CA LEU A 25 12.94 10.65 4.68
C LEU A 25 12.72 11.97 5.43
N ASP A 26 13.32 13.05 4.95
CA ASP A 26 13.16 14.39 5.50
C ASP A 26 11.69 14.83 5.50
N ALA A 27 11.00 14.65 4.37
CA ALA A 27 9.58 14.95 4.28
C ALA A 27 8.73 14.06 5.21
N LEU A 28 9.13 12.80 5.42
CA LEU A 28 8.47 11.90 6.36
C LEU A 28 8.69 12.32 7.82
N LEU A 29 9.91 12.75 8.16
CA LEU A 29 10.25 13.26 9.50
C LEU A 29 9.46 14.53 9.82
N ASP A 30 9.25 15.42 8.86
CA ASP A 30 8.39 16.61 9.04
C ASP A 30 6.93 16.23 9.34
N GLN A 31 6.42 15.18 8.69
CA GLN A 31 5.07 14.67 8.97
C GLN A 31 5.00 14.01 10.36
N LEU A 32 6.02 13.25 10.76
CA LEU A 32 6.15 12.67 12.10
C LEU A 32 6.23 13.73 13.19
N ALA A 33 6.99 14.81 12.97
CA ALA A 33 7.10 15.92 13.90
C ALA A 33 5.73 16.57 14.14
N LYS A 34 5.00 16.87 13.05
CA LYS A 34 3.65 17.42 13.11
C LYS A 34 2.66 16.47 13.80
N ALA A 35 2.72 15.17 13.48
CA ALA A 35 1.86 14.16 14.10
C ALA A 35 2.15 14.01 15.60
N GLY A 36 3.41 13.93 16.00
CA GLY A 36 3.81 13.81 17.41
C GLY A 36 3.50 15.06 18.23
N ALA A 37 3.56 16.25 17.62
CA ALA A 37 3.12 17.49 18.28
C ALA A 37 1.59 17.56 18.45
N ALA A 38 0.83 17.08 17.45
CA ALA A 38 -0.63 17.06 17.50
C ALA A 38 -1.19 15.96 18.43
N HIS A 39 -0.44 14.86 18.60
CA HIS A 39 -0.84 13.67 19.35
C HIS A 39 0.27 13.20 20.29
N PRO A 40 0.60 13.98 21.35
CA PRO A 40 1.65 13.61 22.30
C PRO A 40 1.37 12.30 23.06
N GLU A 41 0.09 11.89 23.13
CA GLU A 41 -0.38 10.63 23.69
C GLU A 41 -0.02 9.40 22.83
N ALA A 42 0.37 9.59 21.57
CA ALA A 42 0.67 8.53 20.62
C ALA A 42 2.12 8.61 20.09
N PRO A 43 3.14 8.40 20.96
CA PRO A 43 4.54 8.49 20.58
C PRO A 43 4.91 7.44 19.52
N PHE A 44 5.72 7.84 18.55
CA PHE A 44 6.17 6.99 17.46
C PHE A 44 7.51 6.30 17.75
N ALA A 45 7.74 5.16 17.13
CA ALA A 45 9.06 4.65 16.78
C ALA A 45 9.16 4.52 15.25
N LEU A 46 10.30 4.88 14.68
CA LEU A 46 10.55 4.83 13.23
C LEU A 46 11.47 3.66 12.87
N PHE A 47 11.03 2.84 11.91
CA PHE A 47 11.82 1.77 11.31
C PHE A 47 12.16 2.12 9.86
N VAL A 48 13.42 2.39 9.58
CA VAL A 48 13.90 2.65 8.22
C VAL A 48 14.39 1.33 7.62
N GLY A 49 13.68 0.80 6.63
CA GLY A 49 14.04 -0.47 6.01
C GLY A 49 14.75 -0.29 4.68
N MET A 50 15.85 -1.00 4.47
CA MET A 50 16.61 -0.99 3.22
C MET A 50 16.80 -2.41 2.70
N GLN A 51 16.17 -2.70 1.56
CA GLN A 51 16.25 -4.01 0.91
C GLN A 51 17.39 -4.07 -0.12
N TRP A 52 17.99 -5.25 -0.25
CA TRP A 52 19.12 -5.50 -1.14
C TRP A 52 19.06 -6.91 -1.79
N SER A 53 19.63 -7.04 -2.98
CA SER A 53 19.55 -8.25 -3.81
C SER A 53 20.85 -9.07 -3.86
N CYS A 54 21.98 -8.46 -3.47
CA CYS A 54 23.29 -9.13 -3.47
C CYS A 54 24.20 -8.58 -2.35
N ALA A 55 25.32 -9.27 -2.07
CA ALA A 55 26.26 -8.89 -1.01
C ALA A 55 26.93 -7.51 -1.22
N GLN A 56 27.03 -7.05 -2.47
CA GLN A 56 27.49 -5.69 -2.76
C GLN A 56 26.44 -4.65 -2.34
N GLU A 57 25.16 -4.91 -2.68
CA GLU A 57 24.05 -4.06 -2.26
C GLU A 57 23.83 -4.11 -0.75
N GLU A 58 24.14 -5.21 -0.05
CA GLU A 58 24.06 -5.30 1.41
C GLU A 58 24.98 -4.28 2.10
N ARG A 59 26.25 -4.18 1.65
CA ARG A 59 27.20 -3.20 2.18
C ARG A 59 26.72 -1.77 1.94
N GLU A 60 26.19 -1.52 0.75
CA GLU A 60 25.61 -0.24 0.38
C GLU A 60 24.36 0.08 1.22
N ALA A 61 23.49 -0.90 1.45
CA ALA A 61 22.30 -0.76 2.28
C ALA A 61 22.68 -0.35 3.71
N LEU A 62 23.68 -0.99 4.31
CA LEU A 62 24.19 -0.64 5.64
C LEU A 62 24.77 0.78 5.68
N ARG A 63 25.53 1.18 4.66
CA ARG A 63 26.09 2.54 4.56
C ARG A 63 24.99 3.60 4.48
N ARG A 64 23.99 3.38 3.63
CA ARG A 64 22.85 4.28 3.48
C ARG A 64 22.01 4.33 4.75
N LEU A 65 21.71 3.19 5.37
CA LEU A 65 20.97 3.13 6.63
C LEU A 65 21.65 3.90 7.75
N ARG A 66 22.98 3.81 7.90
CA ARG A 66 23.71 4.61 8.90
C ARG A 66 23.49 6.11 8.68
N THR A 67 23.52 6.55 7.43
CA THR A 67 23.31 7.96 7.06
C THR A 67 21.87 8.37 7.37
N LEU A 68 20.88 7.61 6.90
CA LEU A 68 19.46 7.90 7.09
C LEU A 68 19.04 7.87 8.57
N VAL A 69 19.52 6.89 9.34
CA VAL A 69 19.25 6.79 10.79
C VAL A 69 19.94 7.92 11.56
N GLY A 70 21.19 8.26 11.20
CA GLY A 70 21.90 9.40 11.78
C GLY A 70 21.12 10.70 11.58
N ARG A 71 20.70 10.94 10.34
CA ARG A 71 19.87 12.10 9.97
C ARG A 71 18.56 12.16 10.74
N ALA A 72 17.84 11.03 10.87
CA ALA A 72 16.60 10.99 11.64
C ALA A 72 16.81 11.31 13.13
N ARG A 73 17.92 10.83 13.72
CA ARG A 73 18.29 11.13 15.12
C ARG A 73 18.69 12.60 15.32
N GLU A 74 19.36 13.21 14.36
CA GLU A 74 19.72 14.63 14.40
C GLU A 74 18.48 15.52 14.32
N ARG A 75 17.56 15.22 13.39
CA ARG A 75 16.35 16.02 13.18
C ARG A 75 15.31 15.85 14.27
N LEU A 76 15.13 14.62 14.77
CA LEU A 76 14.17 14.31 15.83
C LEU A 76 14.85 13.51 16.97
N PRO A 77 15.62 14.17 17.86
CA PRO A 77 16.43 13.49 18.89
C PRO A 77 15.65 12.62 19.88
N ARG A 78 14.35 12.89 20.03
CA ARG A 78 13.46 12.15 20.94
C ARG A 78 12.73 10.99 20.26
N LEU A 79 12.82 10.86 18.94
CA LEU A 79 12.19 9.77 18.19
C LEU A 79 13.09 8.53 18.26
N PRO A 80 12.62 7.39 18.79
CA PRO A 80 13.31 6.12 18.64
C PRO A 80 13.40 5.75 17.15
N VAL A 81 14.60 5.48 16.65
CA VAL A 81 14.85 5.10 15.25
C VAL A 81 15.68 3.82 15.18
N CYS A 82 15.21 2.87 14.37
CA CYS A 82 15.88 1.62 14.05
C CYS A 82 16.06 1.47 12.52
N GLY A 83 17.24 1.00 12.09
CA GLY A 83 17.51 0.67 10.68
C GLY A 83 17.45 -0.84 10.46
N LEU A 84 16.75 -1.29 9.41
CA LEU A 84 16.57 -2.70 9.07
C LEU A 84 17.19 -2.99 7.70
N SER A 85 18.30 -3.73 7.65
CA SER A 85 18.91 -4.21 6.41
C SER A 85 18.47 -5.64 6.13
N LEU A 86 17.74 -5.88 5.03
CA LEU A 86 17.11 -7.18 4.77
C LEU A 86 17.31 -7.67 3.34
N PRO A 87 17.55 -8.98 3.14
CA PRO A 87 17.69 -9.56 1.81
C PRO A 87 16.37 -9.62 1.05
N GLY A 88 16.49 -9.46 -0.26
CA GLY A 88 15.47 -9.73 -1.28
C GLY A 88 14.98 -8.45 -1.98
N PRO A 89 14.07 -8.62 -2.95
CA PRO A 89 12.97 -7.70 -3.12
C PRO A 89 11.77 -8.16 -2.27
N GLY A 90 11.05 -7.23 -1.65
CA GLY A 90 9.69 -7.48 -1.14
C GLY A 90 9.38 -6.77 0.18
N LYS A 91 8.62 -5.67 0.11
CA LYS A 91 8.13 -4.87 1.24
C LYS A 91 7.67 -5.69 2.47
N PRO A 92 6.94 -6.83 2.34
CA PRO A 92 6.50 -7.61 3.49
C PRO A 92 7.61 -8.07 4.45
N ARG A 93 8.83 -8.34 3.97
CA ARG A 93 9.95 -8.71 4.87
C ARG A 93 10.30 -7.59 5.84
N THR A 94 10.39 -6.37 5.32
CA THR A 94 10.64 -5.16 6.11
C THR A 94 9.50 -4.90 7.08
N LEU A 95 8.25 -5.05 6.61
CA LEU A 95 7.08 -4.90 7.47
C LEU A 95 7.09 -5.93 8.60
N ASN A 96 7.34 -7.21 8.31
CA ASN A 96 7.33 -8.26 9.33
C ASN A 96 8.39 -8.06 10.41
N ALA A 97 9.61 -7.67 10.02
CA ALA A 97 10.66 -7.36 10.99
C ALA A 97 10.27 -6.19 11.90
N ALA A 98 9.63 -5.16 11.35
CA ALA A 98 9.15 -4.03 12.15
C ALA A 98 7.92 -4.38 13.00
N ILE A 99 7.02 -5.23 12.50
CA ILE A 99 5.84 -5.72 13.23
C ILE A 99 6.27 -6.53 14.45
N GLU A 100 7.22 -7.45 14.29
CA GLU A 100 7.74 -8.27 15.40
C GLU A 100 8.30 -7.39 16.53
N VAL A 101 9.07 -6.35 16.17
CA VAL A 101 9.57 -5.39 17.17
C VAL A 101 8.45 -4.53 17.75
N ALA A 102 7.48 -4.10 16.95
CA ALA A 102 6.33 -3.32 17.42
C ALA A 102 5.47 -4.11 18.41
N GLU A 103 5.25 -5.41 18.17
CA GLU A 103 4.57 -6.32 19.08
C GLU A 103 5.34 -6.46 20.40
N ALA A 104 6.66 -6.69 20.32
CA ALA A 104 7.50 -6.80 21.51
C ALA A 104 7.53 -5.52 22.36
N LEU A 105 7.37 -4.36 21.72
CA LEU A 105 7.28 -3.05 22.38
C LEU A 105 5.88 -2.70 22.90
N GLY A 106 4.86 -3.51 22.58
CA GLY A 106 3.47 -3.25 22.94
C GLY A 106 2.84 -2.08 22.17
N CYS A 107 3.33 -1.76 20.97
CA CYS A 107 2.73 -0.75 20.11
C CYS A 107 1.28 -1.15 19.79
N VAL A 108 0.34 -0.20 19.87
CA VAL A 108 -1.08 -0.42 19.55
C VAL A 108 -1.37 -0.36 18.05
N GLY A 109 -0.47 0.24 17.26
CA GLY A 109 -0.59 0.28 15.81
C GLY A 109 0.75 0.29 15.09
N VAL A 110 0.72 -0.23 13.86
CA VAL A 110 1.83 -0.24 12.91
C VAL A 110 1.38 0.43 11.62
N GLY A 111 2.10 1.45 11.20
CA GLY A 111 1.86 2.15 9.93
C GLY A 111 3.06 2.07 9.02
N TRP A 112 2.86 2.33 7.73
CA TRP A 112 3.95 2.44 6.77
C TRP A 112 3.63 3.41 5.65
N VAL A 113 4.69 3.98 5.07
CA VAL A 113 4.63 4.95 3.97
C VAL A 113 5.58 4.50 2.87
N ASP A 114 5.07 4.30 1.66
CA ASP A 114 5.91 3.93 0.53
C ASP A 114 6.85 5.08 0.11
N ASP A 115 8.00 4.74 -0.45
CA ASP A 115 9.00 5.70 -0.95
C ASP A 115 8.67 6.31 -2.33
N ASP A 116 7.49 5.98 -2.88
CA ASP A 116 7.00 6.45 -4.18
C ASP A 116 5.84 7.43 -4.10
N VAL A 117 5.51 7.91 -2.89
CA VAL A 117 4.41 8.82 -2.65
C VAL A 117 4.83 10.08 -1.92
N THR A 118 4.04 11.13 -2.13
CA THR A 118 4.18 12.40 -1.43
C THR A 118 2.96 12.64 -0.56
N LEU A 119 3.17 12.85 0.73
CA LEU A 119 2.08 13.11 1.67
C LEU A 119 1.73 14.60 1.66
N ALA A 120 0.43 14.91 1.60
CA ALA A 120 -0.04 16.26 1.82
C ALA A 120 0.25 16.70 3.27
N GLU A 121 0.24 18.00 3.53
CA GLU A 121 0.50 18.52 4.86
C GLU A 121 -0.48 17.96 5.91
N GLY A 122 0.09 17.50 7.03
CA GLY A 122 -0.69 16.96 8.16
C GLY A 122 -1.36 15.61 7.87
N CYS A 123 -0.99 14.92 6.78
CA CYS A 123 -1.55 13.63 6.41
C CYS A 123 -1.39 12.60 7.54
N LEU A 124 -0.18 12.44 8.10
CA LEU A 124 0.04 11.50 9.20
C LEU A 124 -0.75 11.88 10.47
N ALA A 125 -0.77 13.16 10.83
CA ALA A 125 -1.53 13.63 11.99
C ALA A 125 -3.03 13.30 11.86
N ARG A 126 -3.61 13.47 10.67
CA ARG A 126 -5.02 13.12 10.40
C ARG A 126 -5.28 11.62 10.47
N LEU A 127 -4.36 10.79 9.97
CA LEU A 127 -4.46 9.33 10.10
C LEU A 127 -4.44 8.90 11.58
N VAL A 128 -3.54 9.47 12.36
CA VAL A 128 -3.37 9.18 13.79
C VAL A 128 -4.60 9.59 14.57
N ARG A 129 -5.10 10.81 14.36
CA ARG A 129 -6.35 11.29 14.95
C ARG A 129 -7.50 10.31 14.70
N ASP A 130 -7.73 9.91 13.45
CA ASP A 130 -8.83 9.00 13.10
C ASP A 130 -8.61 7.59 13.68
N PHE A 131 -7.36 7.13 13.77
CA PHE A 131 -7.00 5.86 14.42
C PHE A 131 -7.31 5.87 15.92
N LEU A 132 -6.90 6.93 16.63
CA LEU A 132 -7.19 7.12 18.04
C LEU A 132 -8.69 7.27 18.30
N ALA A 133 -9.40 8.04 17.46
CA ALA A 133 -10.85 8.20 17.55
C ALA A 133 -11.62 6.88 17.33
N ALA A 134 -11.04 5.94 16.57
CA ALA A 134 -11.58 4.59 16.40
C ALA A 134 -11.19 3.63 17.55
N GLY A 135 -10.55 4.13 18.62
CA GLY A 135 -10.10 3.33 19.75
C GLY A 135 -8.92 2.42 19.41
N CYS A 136 -8.05 2.84 18.48
CA CYS A 136 -6.88 2.09 18.01
C CYS A 136 -7.25 0.74 17.36
N ARG A 137 -8.36 0.71 16.60
CA ARG A 137 -8.85 -0.50 15.93
C ARG A 137 -8.95 -0.33 14.42
N GLY A 138 -8.82 -1.44 13.70
CA GLY A 138 -8.96 -1.48 12.25
C GLY A 138 -7.76 -0.88 11.51
N ALA A 139 -8.03 -0.31 10.34
CA ALA A 139 -7.00 0.32 9.50
C ALA A 139 -7.46 1.67 8.96
N MET A 140 -6.55 2.64 9.00
CA MET A 140 -6.71 4.01 8.48
C MET A 140 -5.79 4.19 7.29
N GLY A 141 -6.33 4.58 6.14
CA GLY A 141 -5.56 4.80 4.91
C GLY A 141 -5.67 6.21 4.39
N ALA A 142 -4.58 6.73 3.82
CA ALA A 142 -4.61 7.98 3.10
C ALA A 142 -5.42 7.87 1.81
N THR A 143 -6.19 8.92 1.50
CA THR A 143 -6.91 9.07 0.25
C THR A 143 -5.91 9.35 -0.88
N LYS A 144 -5.89 8.47 -1.88
CA LYS A 144 -4.96 8.55 -3.00
C LYS A 144 -5.36 9.61 -4.01
N VAL A 145 -4.44 10.53 -4.31
CA VAL A 145 -4.59 11.54 -5.35
C VAL A 145 -3.70 11.14 -6.54
N PRO A 146 -4.30 10.66 -7.65
CA PRO A 146 -3.54 10.22 -8.81
C PRO A 146 -3.04 11.39 -9.65
N HIS A 147 -1.78 11.33 -10.05
CA HIS A 147 -1.17 12.23 -11.03
C HIS A 147 -0.83 11.47 -12.31
N THR A 148 -1.07 12.07 -13.47
CA THR A 148 -0.75 11.44 -14.76
C THR A 148 0.63 11.85 -15.26
N LYS A 149 1.37 10.90 -15.83
CA LYS A 149 2.61 11.18 -16.56
C LYS A 149 2.33 11.53 -18.02
N GLU A 150 3.37 11.97 -18.73
CA GLU A 150 3.35 12.26 -20.17
C GLU A 150 3.00 11.05 -21.06
N PHE A 151 3.00 9.83 -20.52
CA PHE A 151 2.73 8.60 -21.26
C PHE A 151 1.23 8.43 -21.60
N ALA A 152 0.95 8.01 -22.84
CA ALA A 152 -0.41 7.69 -23.30
C ALA A 152 -1.09 6.60 -22.45
N THR A 153 -0.33 5.61 -21.98
CA THR A 153 -0.81 4.54 -21.07
C THR A 153 -1.28 5.08 -19.73
N SER A 154 -0.57 6.06 -19.17
CA SER A 154 -0.97 6.75 -17.94
C SER A 154 -2.30 7.46 -18.12
N ARG A 155 -2.49 8.18 -19.24
CA ARG A 155 -3.75 8.89 -19.54
C ARG A 155 -4.91 7.93 -19.73
N LEU A 156 -4.71 6.83 -20.46
CA LEU A 156 -5.74 5.82 -20.70
C LEU A 156 -6.17 5.15 -19.38
N LEU A 157 -5.20 4.75 -18.55
CA LEU A 157 -5.49 4.14 -17.25
C LEU A 157 -6.16 5.12 -16.29
N ALA A 158 -5.77 6.39 -16.28
CA ALA A 158 -6.45 7.41 -15.48
C ALA A 158 -7.93 7.55 -15.88
N ARG A 159 -8.22 7.57 -17.19
CA ARG A 159 -9.61 7.57 -17.69
C ARG A 159 -10.38 6.32 -17.29
N ALA A 160 -9.77 5.13 -17.43
CA ALA A 160 -10.40 3.88 -17.02
C ALA A 160 -10.67 3.85 -15.50
N LYS A 161 -9.73 4.34 -14.68
CA LYS A 161 -9.90 4.47 -13.23
C LYS A 161 -10.99 5.47 -12.85
N ALA A 162 -11.15 6.57 -13.59
CA ALA A 162 -12.21 7.55 -13.35
C ALA A 162 -13.62 6.97 -13.58
N VAL A 163 -13.75 5.97 -14.44
CA VAL A 163 -15.02 5.29 -14.73
C VAL A 163 -15.26 4.12 -13.79
N ALA A 164 -14.26 3.25 -13.62
CA ALA A 164 -14.45 1.96 -12.96
C ALA A 164 -14.00 1.92 -11.49
N ALA A 165 -13.39 3.02 -10.99
CA ALA A 165 -12.84 3.20 -9.64
C ALA A 165 -12.40 1.87 -9.02
N PRO A 166 -11.22 1.33 -9.38
CA PRO A 166 -10.85 -0.03 -8.98
C PRO A 166 -10.72 -0.10 -7.47
N ALA A 167 -11.51 -0.92 -6.79
CA ALA A 167 -11.33 -1.34 -5.39
C ALA A 167 -10.79 -0.25 -4.41
N THR A 168 -11.12 1.03 -4.62
CA THR A 168 -10.55 2.16 -3.85
C THR A 168 -11.38 2.45 -2.61
N ALA A 169 -12.18 1.50 -2.14
CA ALA A 169 -13.09 1.68 -1.01
C ALA A 169 -12.41 1.37 0.34
N TYR A 170 -11.14 0.97 0.34
CA TYR A 170 -10.40 0.60 1.55
C TYR A 170 -8.97 1.17 1.56
N PRO A 171 -8.31 1.24 2.73
CA PRO A 171 -6.93 1.66 2.90
C PRO A 171 -5.92 0.93 2.01
N HIS A 172 -5.01 1.67 1.37
CA HIS A 172 -3.98 1.10 0.50
C HIS A 172 -2.58 1.27 1.10
N GLY A 173 -1.65 0.40 0.70
CA GLY A 173 -0.33 0.26 1.30
C GLY A 173 0.62 1.45 1.11
N CYS A 174 0.22 2.46 0.34
CA CYS A 174 1.06 3.64 0.09
C CYS A 174 1.21 4.55 1.32
N CYS A 175 0.19 4.63 2.17
CA CYS A 175 0.24 5.31 3.45
C CYS A 175 -0.94 4.82 4.29
N ILE A 176 -0.65 3.97 5.27
CA ILE A 176 -1.64 3.28 6.08
C ILE A 176 -1.16 3.16 7.51
N LEU A 177 -2.10 3.16 8.46
CA LEU A 177 -1.90 2.87 9.88
C LEU A 177 -2.89 1.78 10.28
N VAL A 178 -2.37 0.68 10.83
CA VAL A 178 -3.14 -0.54 11.11
C VAL A 178 -2.97 -0.91 12.58
N ALA A 179 -4.05 -1.36 13.23
CA ALA A 179 -3.96 -1.90 14.58
C ALA A 179 -3.06 -3.14 14.62
N THR A 180 -2.23 -3.27 15.65
CA THR A 180 -1.21 -4.32 15.72
C THR A 180 -1.82 -5.73 15.69
N ASP A 181 -2.98 -5.93 16.30
CA ASP A 181 -3.72 -7.21 16.32
C ASP A 181 -4.12 -7.70 14.91
N VAL A 182 -4.34 -6.78 13.97
CA VAL A 182 -4.66 -7.09 12.57
C VAL A 182 -3.44 -7.62 11.82
N VAL A 183 -2.24 -7.16 12.14
CA VAL A 183 -1.00 -7.61 11.48
C VAL A 183 -0.18 -8.55 12.35
N SER A 184 -0.72 -8.93 13.51
CA SER A 184 -0.05 -9.78 14.48
C SER A 184 0.33 -11.13 13.89
N GLY A 185 1.55 -11.57 14.21
CA GLY A 185 2.21 -12.73 13.60
C GLY A 185 2.82 -12.48 12.21
N GLY A 186 2.75 -11.23 11.71
CA GLY A 186 3.30 -10.82 10.42
C GLY A 186 2.43 -11.17 9.22
N LEU A 187 2.84 -10.66 8.06
CA LEU A 187 2.23 -10.91 6.76
C LEU A 187 2.87 -12.14 6.10
N PRO A 188 2.10 -13.18 5.71
CA PRO A 188 2.67 -14.34 5.04
C PRO A 188 3.37 -13.97 3.72
N GLY A 189 4.55 -14.56 3.47
CA GLY A 189 5.40 -14.21 2.33
C GLY A 189 4.81 -14.49 0.94
N ARG A 190 3.67 -15.18 0.85
CA ARG A 190 2.94 -15.41 -0.41
C ARG A 190 2.12 -14.19 -0.85
N TYR A 191 1.79 -13.27 0.06
CA TYR A 191 1.10 -12.03 -0.27
C TYR A 191 2.09 -11.03 -0.87
N VAL A 192 1.87 -10.62 -2.12
CA VAL A 192 2.72 -9.61 -2.79
C VAL A 192 2.18 -8.18 -2.55
N SER A 193 1.00 -8.05 -1.95
CA SER A 193 0.41 -6.78 -1.47
C SER A 193 0.14 -6.89 0.03
N ASP A 194 0.56 -5.88 0.78
CA ASP A 194 0.25 -5.74 2.20
C ASP A 194 -1.20 -5.31 2.46
N ASP A 195 -1.73 -4.44 1.60
CA ASP A 195 -3.08 -3.87 1.76
C ASP A 195 -4.22 -4.85 1.45
N GLY A 196 -4.03 -5.77 0.51
CA GLY A 196 -4.97 -6.88 0.27
C GLY A 196 -5.14 -7.75 1.51
N TYR A 197 -4.03 -8.14 2.13
CA TYR A 197 -4.02 -8.91 3.37
C TYR A 197 -4.79 -8.20 4.50
N VAL A 198 -4.51 -6.92 4.74
CA VAL A 198 -5.20 -6.10 5.74
C VAL A 198 -6.69 -5.99 5.42
N CYS A 199 -7.05 -5.77 4.16
CA CYS A 199 -8.45 -5.69 3.72
C CYS A 199 -9.20 -6.97 4.07
N PHE A 200 -8.70 -8.13 3.67
CA PHE A 200 -9.40 -9.38 3.92
C PHE A 200 -9.43 -9.77 5.40
N ARG A 201 -8.41 -9.40 6.20
CA ARG A 201 -8.40 -9.64 7.65
C ARG A 201 -9.43 -8.80 8.42
N LEU A 202 -9.82 -7.65 7.87
CA LEU A 202 -10.75 -6.71 8.49
C LEU A 202 -12.16 -6.72 7.86
N LEU A 203 -12.30 -7.27 6.66
CA LEU A 203 -13.56 -7.37 5.95
C LEU A 203 -14.48 -8.37 6.65
N ASP A 204 -15.64 -7.89 7.08
CA ASP A 204 -16.61 -8.68 7.84
C ASP A 204 -18.00 -8.58 7.20
N PRO A 205 -18.39 -9.55 6.36
CA PRO A 205 -19.68 -9.54 5.67
C PRO A 205 -20.90 -9.58 6.59
N ASP A 206 -20.74 -9.94 7.87
CA ASP A 206 -21.84 -10.06 8.82
C ASP A 206 -22.18 -8.73 9.51
N LEU A 207 -21.34 -7.70 9.34
CA LEU A 207 -21.60 -6.35 9.83
C LEU A 207 -22.55 -5.57 8.90
N PRO A 208 -23.36 -4.63 9.44
CA PRO A 208 -24.19 -3.73 8.62
C PRO A 208 -23.38 -2.93 7.59
N ASP A 209 -22.17 -2.53 7.95
CA ASP A 209 -21.15 -2.03 7.02
C ASP A 209 -19.94 -2.98 7.05
N PRO A 210 -19.78 -3.84 6.03
CA PRO A 210 -18.68 -4.79 5.98
C PRO A 210 -17.28 -4.18 5.95
N LEU A 211 -17.17 -2.89 5.61
CA LEU A 211 -15.92 -2.13 5.57
C LEU A 211 -15.75 -1.22 6.80
N ALA A 212 -16.58 -1.35 7.84
CA ALA A 212 -16.56 -0.45 8.99
C ALA A 212 -15.19 -0.33 9.69
N ARG A 213 -14.33 -1.34 9.57
CA ARG A 213 -12.97 -1.38 10.13
C ARG A 213 -11.88 -0.90 9.15
N LEU A 214 -12.24 -0.54 7.93
CA LEU A 214 -11.36 -0.14 6.83
C LEU A 214 -11.71 1.30 6.40
N ARG A 215 -11.03 2.29 6.98
CA ARG A 215 -11.38 3.69 6.80
C ARG A 215 -10.36 4.44 5.95
N LEU A 216 -10.83 5.02 4.86
CA LEU A 216 -10.08 6.03 4.12
C LEU A 216 -10.33 7.40 4.75
N VAL A 217 -9.27 8.06 5.19
CA VAL A 217 -9.36 9.39 5.81
C VAL A 217 -9.39 10.44 4.69
N PRO A 218 -10.52 11.14 4.45
CA PRO A 218 -10.71 11.97 3.26
C PRO A 218 -9.68 13.10 3.13
N ASP A 219 -9.26 13.65 4.28
CA ASP A 219 -8.34 14.77 4.34
C ASP A 219 -6.87 14.36 4.46
N ALA A 220 -6.58 13.08 4.73
CA ALA A 220 -5.23 12.56 4.70
C ALA A 220 -4.89 12.19 3.26
N ARG A 221 -4.25 13.09 2.51
CA ARG A 221 -4.00 12.90 1.08
C ARG A 221 -2.60 12.36 0.82
N CYS A 222 -2.53 11.40 -0.10
CA CYS A 222 -1.30 10.78 -0.55
C CYS A 222 -1.24 10.85 -2.09
N HIS A 223 -0.22 11.54 -2.60
CA HIS A 223 -0.04 11.83 -4.02
C HIS A 223 0.88 10.80 -4.65
N TYR A 224 0.49 10.27 -5.82
CA TYR A 224 1.26 9.26 -6.51
C TYR A 224 1.12 9.40 -8.03
N PHE A 225 2.13 8.97 -8.78
CA PHE A 225 2.01 8.90 -10.23
C PHE A 225 1.38 7.59 -10.71
N VAL A 226 0.44 7.71 -11.65
CA VAL A 226 -0.24 6.57 -12.25
C VAL A 226 0.63 5.95 -13.34
N ALA A 227 0.86 4.65 -13.23
CA ALA A 227 1.47 3.81 -14.26
C ALA A 227 2.89 4.22 -14.70
N GLY A 228 3.45 3.42 -15.61
CA GLY A 228 4.73 3.63 -16.28
C GLY A 228 4.60 3.26 -17.77
N PRO A 229 5.71 2.97 -18.45
CA PRO A 229 5.71 2.37 -19.78
C PRO A 229 4.78 1.16 -19.89
N ALA A 230 4.32 0.84 -21.11
CA ALA A 230 3.32 -0.20 -21.35
C ALA A 230 3.73 -1.59 -20.82
N GLY A 231 5.01 -1.97 -20.98
CA GLY A 231 5.55 -3.24 -20.50
C GLY A 231 5.50 -3.36 -18.97
N GLU A 232 5.90 -2.30 -18.25
CA GLU A 232 5.82 -2.24 -16.78
C GLU A 232 4.38 -2.28 -16.29
N THR A 233 3.50 -1.57 -16.99
CA THR A 233 2.06 -1.54 -16.69
C THR A 233 1.44 -2.93 -16.79
N ARG A 234 1.75 -3.70 -17.83
CA ARG A 234 1.24 -5.08 -17.97
C ARG A 234 1.74 -5.99 -16.84
N ARG A 235 3.02 -5.93 -16.49
CA ARG A 235 3.59 -6.71 -15.38
C ARG A 235 2.93 -6.36 -14.04
N ARG A 236 2.66 -5.07 -13.79
CA ARG A 236 1.95 -4.59 -12.60
C ARG A 236 0.52 -5.08 -12.51
N ILE A 237 -0.23 -5.01 -13.61
CA ILE A 237 -1.60 -5.49 -13.65
C ILE A 237 -1.63 -6.99 -13.38
N ARG A 238 -0.73 -7.76 -14.00
CA ARG A 238 -0.60 -9.19 -13.72
C ARG A 238 -0.32 -9.47 -12.25
N ARG A 239 0.61 -8.74 -11.62
CA ARG A 239 0.91 -8.88 -10.18
C ARG A 239 -0.32 -8.58 -9.32
N LEU A 240 -1.05 -7.51 -9.62
CA LEU A 240 -2.28 -7.16 -8.91
C LEU A 240 -3.34 -8.28 -9.04
N LEU A 241 -3.51 -8.84 -10.22
CA LEU A 241 -4.42 -9.96 -10.47
C LEU A 241 -4.00 -11.23 -9.71
N LEU A 242 -2.70 -11.53 -9.66
CA LEU A 242 -2.16 -12.63 -8.85
C LEU A 242 -2.48 -12.43 -7.37
N ASN A 243 -2.34 -11.21 -6.84
CA ASN A 243 -2.69 -10.91 -5.45
C ASN A 243 -4.16 -11.17 -5.17
N HIS A 244 -5.07 -10.65 -6.01
CA HIS A 244 -6.50 -10.91 -5.85
C HIS A 244 -6.83 -12.41 -5.86
N LEU A 245 -6.16 -13.21 -6.69
CA LEU A 245 -6.37 -14.66 -6.73
C LEU A 245 -5.87 -15.35 -5.45
N VAL A 246 -4.70 -14.95 -4.93
CA VAL A 246 -4.17 -15.45 -3.66
C VAL A 246 -5.12 -15.10 -2.52
N ASP A 247 -5.52 -13.83 -2.41
CA ASP A 247 -6.46 -13.39 -1.38
C ASP A 247 -7.80 -14.15 -1.48
N LEU A 248 -8.41 -14.25 -2.67
CA LEU A 248 -9.68 -14.96 -2.83
C LEU A 248 -9.60 -16.45 -2.52
N ALA A 249 -8.43 -17.08 -2.67
CA ALA A 249 -8.22 -18.50 -2.38
C ALA A 249 -7.98 -18.79 -0.89
N ASP A 250 -7.43 -17.82 -0.16
CA ASP A 250 -6.94 -18.03 1.20
C ASP A 250 -7.95 -17.70 2.29
N TRP A 251 -8.97 -16.89 1.97
CA TRP A 251 -9.92 -16.36 2.94
C TRP A 251 -11.29 -17.06 2.85
N PRO A 252 -12.07 -17.08 3.95
CA PRO A 252 -13.38 -17.74 3.98
C PRO A 252 -14.31 -17.27 2.86
N LEU A 253 -15.15 -18.19 2.35
CA LEU A 253 -16.04 -17.94 1.22
C LEU A 253 -16.94 -16.70 1.39
N PRO A 254 -17.52 -16.38 2.56
CA PRO A 254 -18.30 -15.14 2.73
C PRO A 254 -17.46 -13.88 2.42
N VAL A 255 -16.24 -13.81 2.97
CA VAL A 255 -15.30 -12.69 2.80
C VAL A 255 -14.87 -12.59 1.34
N ALA A 256 -14.42 -13.70 0.75
CA ALA A 256 -13.99 -13.76 -0.64
C ALA A 256 -15.12 -13.39 -1.61
N ARG A 257 -16.34 -13.88 -1.37
CA ARG A 257 -17.52 -13.54 -2.17
C ARG A 257 -17.85 -12.05 -2.07
N TYR A 258 -17.81 -11.48 -0.87
CA TYR A 258 -18.07 -10.06 -0.69
C TYR A 258 -17.02 -9.22 -1.43
N TYR A 259 -15.73 -9.50 -1.22
CA TYR A 259 -14.64 -8.80 -1.89
C TYR A 259 -14.79 -8.89 -3.42
N PHE A 260 -15.03 -10.09 -3.95
CA PHE A 260 -15.24 -10.31 -5.38
C PHE A 260 -16.39 -9.46 -5.93
N ARG A 261 -17.58 -9.51 -5.30
CA ARG A 261 -18.80 -8.89 -5.82
C ARG A 261 -18.86 -7.38 -5.60
N HIS A 262 -18.44 -6.92 -4.43
CA HIS A 262 -18.68 -5.54 -3.96
C HIS A 262 -17.43 -4.67 -3.99
N VAL A 263 -16.22 -5.25 -4.00
CA VAL A 263 -14.96 -4.48 -4.02
C VAL A 263 -14.28 -4.59 -5.38
N LEU A 264 -13.94 -5.79 -5.83
CA LEU A 264 -13.14 -6.03 -7.03
C LEU A 264 -13.96 -5.82 -8.31
N PHE A 265 -15.08 -6.53 -8.44
CA PHE A 265 -15.94 -6.55 -9.63
C PHE A 265 -17.30 -5.87 -9.44
N SER A 266 -17.40 -4.90 -8.52
CA SER A 266 -18.59 -4.06 -8.43
C SER A 266 -18.88 -3.35 -9.76
N GLY A 267 -20.10 -3.51 -10.31
CA GLY A 267 -20.48 -2.99 -11.62
C GLY A 267 -20.26 -3.93 -12.81
N LEU A 268 -19.81 -5.17 -12.59
CA LEU A 268 -19.67 -6.24 -13.59
C LEU A 268 -21.04 -6.88 -13.91
N TRP A 269 -21.96 -6.13 -14.50
CA TRP A 269 -23.28 -6.65 -14.86
C TRP A 269 -23.19 -7.67 -16.01
N PRO A 270 -23.95 -8.78 -16.01
CA PRO A 270 -24.92 -9.20 -14.98
C PRO A 270 -24.37 -10.05 -13.83
N LEU A 271 -23.05 -10.32 -13.78
CA LEU A 271 -22.46 -11.16 -12.73
C LEU A 271 -22.56 -10.51 -11.33
N THR A 272 -22.46 -9.19 -11.28
CA THR A 272 -22.68 -8.34 -10.10
C THR A 272 -23.68 -7.21 -10.42
N GLY A 273 -24.00 -6.39 -9.42
CA GLY A 273 -24.98 -5.30 -9.58
C GLY A 273 -24.58 -4.27 -10.63
N PHE A 274 -25.55 -3.79 -11.40
CA PHE A 274 -25.34 -2.70 -12.36
C PHE A 274 -25.16 -1.36 -11.63
N ASP A 275 -24.15 -0.58 -12.02
CA ASP A 275 -23.93 0.75 -11.44
C ASP A 275 -24.63 1.83 -12.27
N GLY A 276 -25.86 2.17 -11.87
CA GLY A 276 -26.65 3.25 -12.46
C GLY A 276 -26.44 4.62 -11.82
N SER A 277 -25.53 4.78 -10.86
CA SER A 277 -25.41 5.98 -10.02
C SER A 277 -25.17 7.28 -10.80
N ARG A 278 -24.60 7.19 -11.99
CA ARG A 278 -24.32 8.32 -12.91
C ARG A 278 -25.00 8.13 -14.28
N GLY A 279 -26.09 7.37 -14.32
CA GLY A 279 -26.87 7.09 -15.52
C GLY A 279 -26.42 5.86 -16.33
N LEU A 280 -27.28 5.42 -17.26
CA LEU A 280 -27.11 4.18 -18.03
C LEU A 280 -25.78 4.11 -18.79
N ARG A 281 -25.39 5.20 -19.45
CA ARG A 281 -24.14 5.26 -20.24
C ARG A 281 -22.91 5.01 -19.36
N HIS A 282 -22.90 5.52 -18.13
CA HIS A 282 -21.81 5.28 -17.18
C HIS A 282 -21.77 3.81 -16.77
N GLY A 283 -22.93 3.24 -16.39
CA GLY A 283 -23.02 1.84 -15.99
C GLY A 283 -22.58 0.86 -17.08
N VAL A 284 -22.98 1.08 -18.34
CA VAL A 284 -22.52 0.26 -19.48
C VAL A 284 -20.99 0.36 -19.67
N ARG A 285 -20.43 1.58 -19.60
CA ARG A 285 -18.98 1.79 -19.69
C ARG A 285 -18.24 1.09 -18.55
N LYS A 286 -18.74 1.20 -17.31
CA LYS A 286 -18.17 0.53 -16.14
C LYS A 286 -18.22 -0.98 -16.29
N ALA A 287 -19.35 -1.54 -16.72
CA ALA A 287 -19.50 -2.97 -16.99
C ALA A 287 -18.51 -3.46 -18.05
N ALA A 288 -18.35 -2.73 -19.17
CA ALA A 288 -17.40 -3.10 -20.22
C ALA A 288 -15.95 -3.13 -19.70
N ILE A 289 -15.52 -2.11 -18.94
CA ILE A 289 -14.19 -2.07 -18.33
C ILE A 289 -14.01 -3.21 -17.33
N LYS A 290 -15.03 -3.51 -16.52
CA LYS A 290 -14.98 -4.61 -15.55
C LYS A 290 -14.92 -5.97 -16.24
N TRP A 291 -15.62 -6.19 -17.36
CA TRP A 291 -15.53 -7.42 -18.15
C TRP A 291 -14.15 -7.62 -18.77
N LEU A 292 -13.54 -6.56 -19.29
CA LEU A 292 -12.16 -6.62 -19.77
C LEU A 292 -11.19 -6.99 -18.64
N TYR A 293 -11.35 -6.38 -17.47
CA TYR A 293 -10.53 -6.69 -16.30
C TYR A 293 -10.76 -8.12 -15.79
N PHE A 294 -12.01 -8.59 -15.82
CA PHE A 294 -12.39 -9.96 -15.48
C PHE A 294 -11.80 -10.98 -16.45
N ALA A 295 -11.77 -10.69 -17.75
CA ALA A 295 -11.13 -11.56 -18.74
C ALA A 295 -9.63 -11.74 -18.45
N TRP A 296 -8.92 -10.68 -18.06
CA TRP A 296 -7.52 -10.80 -17.62
C TRP A 296 -7.38 -11.57 -16.30
N PHE A 297 -8.26 -11.31 -15.33
CA PHE A 297 -8.30 -12.06 -14.07
C PHE A 297 -8.49 -13.56 -14.32
N ALA A 298 -9.49 -13.93 -15.13
CA ALA A 298 -9.76 -15.31 -15.51
C ALA A 298 -8.60 -15.94 -16.30
N GLY A 299 -7.95 -15.18 -17.18
CA GLY A 299 -6.75 -15.65 -17.90
C GLY A 299 -5.58 -15.97 -16.96
N VAL A 300 -5.32 -15.12 -15.96
CA VAL A 300 -4.29 -15.39 -14.94
C VAL A 300 -4.71 -16.58 -14.05
N GLY A 301 -5.99 -16.67 -13.67
CA GLY A 301 -6.53 -17.79 -12.90
C GLY A 301 -6.42 -19.12 -13.64
N ALA A 302 -6.78 -19.15 -14.94
CA ALA A 302 -6.65 -20.33 -15.79
C ALA A 302 -5.19 -20.77 -15.93
N GLU A 303 -4.25 -19.83 -16.08
CA GLU A 303 -2.83 -20.15 -16.08
C GLU A 303 -2.39 -20.82 -14.76
N LEU A 304 -2.77 -20.26 -13.61
CA LEU A 304 -2.44 -20.85 -12.31
C LEU A 304 -3.07 -22.23 -12.13
N TYR A 305 -4.32 -22.41 -12.57
CA TYR A 305 -5.02 -23.69 -12.53
C TYR A 305 -4.29 -24.74 -13.38
N LEU A 306 -3.96 -24.43 -14.63
CA LEU A 306 -3.21 -25.32 -15.53
C LEU A 306 -1.82 -25.65 -14.99
N ARG A 307 -1.12 -24.67 -14.40
CA ARG A 307 0.15 -24.89 -13.69
C ARG A 307 0.00 -25.83 -12.51
N GLY A 308 -1.09 -25.71 -11.75
CA GLY A 308 -1.43 -26.61 -10.65
C GLY A 308 -1.63 -28.05 -11.14
N LEU A 309 -2.44 -28.23 -12.19
CA LEU A 309 -2.66 -29.53 -12.83
C LEU A 309 -1.36 -30.14 -13.36
N ALA A 310 -0.46 -29.32 -13.90
CA ALA A 310 0.83 -29.75 -14.42
C ALA A 310 1.92 -29.94 -13.34
N GLY A 311 1.62 -29.68 -12.05
CA GLY A 311 2.62 -29.74 -10.97
C GLY A 311 3.75 -28.69 -11.09
N ARG A 312 3.50 -27.58 -11.82
CA ARG A 312 4.48 -26.52 -12.12
C ARG A 312 4.06 -25.19 -11.47
N PRO A 313 4.06 -25.09 -10.13
CA PRO A 313 3.60 -23.90 -9.44
C PRO A 313 4.43 -22.67 -9.82
N LEU A 314 3.80 -21.49 -9.82
CA LEU A 314 4.50 -20.24 -10.03
C LEU A 314 5.37 -19.94 -8.81
N ARG A 315 6.70 -20.12 -8.95
CA ARG A 315 7.66 -19.96 -7.83
C ARG A 315 8.14 -18.54 -7.61
N ARG A 316 7.99 -17.66 -8.60
CA ARG A 316 8.47 -16.28 -8.57
C ARG A 316 7.48 -15.35 -9.26
N ILE A 317 7.26 -14.19 -8.66
CA ILE A 317 6.47 -13.10 -9.25
C ILE A 317 7.46 -11.96 -9.50
N GLU A 318 7.75 -11.70 -10.78
CA GLU A 318 8.68 -10.64 -11.16
C GLU A 318 8.17 -9.27 -10.71
N TRP A 319 9.02 -8.54 -10.00
CA TRP A 319 8.77 -7.15 -9.66
C TRP A 319 9.17 -6.29 -10.86
N ALA A 320 8.23 -5.52 -11.41
CA ALA A 320 8.58 -4.43 -12.32
C ALA A 320 8.93 -3.21 -11.45
N PRO A 321 10.21 -2.79 -11.37
CA PRO A 321 10.53 -1.51 -10.75
C PRO A 321 9.71 -0.43 -11.47
N TYR A 322 9.36 0.65 -10.77
CA TYR A 322 9.10 1.88 -11.51
C TYR A 322 10.37 2.14 -12.33
N SER A 323 10.27 2.44 -13.63
CA SER A 323 11.31 3.29 -14.24
C SER A 323 11.54 4.43 -13.25
N ALA A 324 12.79 4.78 -12.93
CA ALA A 324 13.12 5.79 -11.93
C ALA A 324 12.33 7.07 -12.26
N VAL A 325 11.18 7.22 -11.61
CA VAL A 325 10.24 8.29 -11.88
C VAL A 325 10.19 9.04 -10.59
N ARG A 326 10.63 10.29 -10.71
CA ARG A 326 10.55 11.31 -9.68
C ARG A 326 9.21 11.20 -8.95
N THR A 327 9.27 11.26 -7.62
CA THR A 327 8.09 11.43 -6.76
C THR A 327 7.37 12.74 -7.09
N PRO A 328 6.05 12.84 -6.89
CA PRO A 328 5.32 14.09 -7.13
C PRO A 328 5.89 15.24 -6.30
N SER A 329 6.21 16.35 -6.95
CA SER A 329 6.67 17.57 -6.30
C SER A 329 5.50 18.37 -5.71
N PRO A 330 5.74 19.34 -4.80
CA PRO A 330 4.71 20.28 -4.37
C PRO A 330 3.99 20.98 -5.55
N ALA A 331 4.75 21.35 -6.60
CA ALA A 331 4.18 21.95 -7.81
C ALA A 331 3.24 21.00 -8.58
N ASP A 332 3.42 19.68 -8.47
CA ASP A 332 2.49 18.71 -9.05
C ASP A 332 1.19 18.60 -8.24
N GLN A 333 1.22 18.91 -6.94
CA GLN A 333 0.02 18.92 -6.10
C GLN A 333 -0.93 20.07 -6.49
N GLU A 334 -0.37 21.20 -6.95
CA GLU A 334 -1.10 22.42 -7.33
C GLU A 334 -1.68 22.36 -8.75
N ARG A 335 -1.11 21.55 -9.66
CA ARG A 335 -1.62 21.35 -11.02
C ARG A 335 -2.82 20.38 -11.01
N ARG A 336 -4.01 20.91 -10.79
CA ARG A 336 -5.29 20.23 -11.05
C ARG A 336 -5.96 20.77 -12.29
#